data_AF-A0A2N3E611-F1
#
_entry.id   AF-A0A2N3E611-F1
#
_cell.length_a   1.000
_cell.length_b   1.000
_cell.length_c   1.000
_cell.angle_alpha   90.00
_cell.angle_beta   90.00
_cell.angle_gamma   90.00
#
_symmetry.space_group_name_H-M   'P 1'
#
loop_
_entity.id
_entity.type
_entity.pdbx_description
1 polymer ?
#
loop_
_entity_poly.entity_id
_entity_poly.type
_entity_poly.pdbx_seq_one_letter_code
_entity_poly.pdbx_strand_id
1 'polypeptide(L)'
;MYALSLRRMHPRTAMTLALLTALALWVFVATPAKAGYYPPTHSDAAYYYDSLAPYGTWTHHASYGAVWYPRGMAHDWRPYTHGRWVWDDGYGWTWASGFAWGWAPFHYGNWVWDAAFGWMWVPGRVWAPAWVTWRYSDSYVGWAPIGFGVNYW
;
A
#
# COMPACT_ATOMS: atom_id res chain seq x y z
N MET A 1 -49.72 0.37 -70.28
CA MET A 1 -50.21 -0.15 -68.98
C MET A 1 -49.73 0.80 -67.89
N TYR A 2 -50.58 1.11 -66.92
CA TYR A 2 -50.65 2.34 -66.13
C TYR A 2 -49.44 2.70 -65.24
N ALA A 3 -49.35 4.00 -64.94
CA ALA A 3 -48.25 4.78 -64.37
C ALA A 3 -48.05 4.65 -62.84
N LEU A 4 -46.89 5.10 -62.34
CA LEU A 4 -46.84 6.16 -61.31
C LEU A 4 -45.41 6.76 -61.19
N SER A 5 -45.32 8.07 -61.38
CA SER A 5 -44.23 8.94 -60.94
C SER A 5 -44.68 9.61 -59.64
N LEU A 6 -43.78 9.78 -58.64
CA LEU A 6 -43.60 11.04 -57.89
C LEU A 6 -42.57 10.92 -56.75
N ARG A 7 -41.51 11.74 -56.89
CA ARG A 7 -40.82 12.62 -55.91
C ARG A 7 -40.61 12.19 -54.44
N ARG A 8 -39.31 12.08 -54.13
CA ARG A 8 -38.46 12.87 -53.21
C ARG A 8 -38.86 13.11 -51.73
N MET A 9 -37.81 12.88 -50.91
CA MET A 9 -37.35 13.59 -49.70
C MET A 9 -38.02 13.27 -48.34
N HIS A 10 -37.22 12.68 -47.45
CA HIS A 10 -37.39 12.70 -45.98
C HIS A 10 -37.44 14.14 -45.45
N PRO A 11 -38.20 14.45 -44.37
CA PRO A 11 -37.59 14.42 -43.03
C PRO A 11 -38.56 14.21 -41.83
N ARG A 12 -37.97 13.76 -40.69
CA ARG A 12 -38.26 14.11 -39.26
C ARG A 12 -39.70 13.87 -38.75
N THR A 13 -39.98 13.19 -37.63
CA THR A 13 -39.64 13.49 -36.21
C THR A 13 -40.28 12.36 -35.36
N ALA A 14 -39.54 11.66 -34.51
CA ALA A 14 -39.56 11.73 -33.03
C ALA A 14 -40.74 11.02 -32.30
N MET A 15 -40.39 10.07 -31.39
CA MET A 15 -41.08 9.56 -30.16
C MET A 15 -40.60 8.11 -29.92
N THR A 16 -40.15 7.60 -28.76
CA THR A 16 -39.97 8.08 -27.39
C THR A 16 -39.18 7.01 -26.59
N LEU A 17 -38.19 7.45 -25.80
CA LEU A 17 -37.86 7.06 -24.41
C LEU A 17 -37.52 5.60 -23.99
N ALA A 18 -36.27 5.36 -23.55
CA ALA A 18 -35.93 4.43 -22.46
C ALA A 18 -34.55 4.72 -21.81
N LEU A 19 -34.60 5.25 -20.58
CA LEU A 19 -33.74 4.97 -19.42
C LEU A 19 -32.27 5.46 -19.39
N LEU A 20 -32.11 6.66 -18.82
CA LEU A 20 -30.97 7.04 -17.97
C LEU A 20 -31.14 6.42 -16.57
N THR A 21 -30.48 5.29 -16.26
CA THR A 21 -30.05 4.89 -14.89
C THR A 21 -29.16 3.63 -14.96
N ALA A 22 -27.84 3.80 -14.90
CA ALA A 22 -26.91 2.82 -14.30
C ALA A 22 -25.58 3.52 -14.03
N LEU A 23 -25.55 4.25 -12.91
CA LEU A 23 -24.36 4.69 -12.22
C LEU A 23 -23.48 3.46 -11.90
N ALA A 24 -22.19 3.60 -12.19
CA ALA A 24 -21.05 2.91 -11.58
C ALA A 24 -21.27 1.47 -11.13
N LEU A 25 -20.62 0.47 -11.76
CA LEU A 25 -19.96 -0.55 -10.95
C LEU A 25 -18.88 -1.33 -11.74
N TRP A 26 -17.63 -1.11 -11.32
CA TRP A 26 -16.58 -2.13 -11.16
C TRP A 26 -15.99 -2.78 -12.41
N VAL A 27 -14.84 -2.26 -12.82
CA VAL A 27 -13.63 -3.10 -12.85
C VAL A 27 -12.45 -2.28 -12.32
N PHE A 28 -12.38 -2.08 -11.00
CA PHE A 28 -11.05 -2.09 -10.39
C PHE A 28 -10.59 -3.54 -10.51
N VAL A 29 -9.76 -3.84 -11.50
CA VAL A 29 -8.90 -5.02 -11.35
C VAL A 29 -8.01 -4.63 -10.18
N ALA A 30 -8.39 -5.07 -8.97
CA ALA A 30 -7.43 -5.23 -7.93
C ALA A 30 -6.43 -6.23 -8.50
N THR A 31 -5.29 -5.73 -8.99
CA THR A 31 -4.14 -6.60 -9.12
C THR A 31 -3.99 -7.23 -7.75
N PRO A 32 -4.04 -8.58 -7.62
CA PRO A 32 -3.55 -9.16 -6.40
C PRO A 32 -2.16 -8.56 -6.24
N ALA A 33 -1.94 -7.85 -5.13
CA ALA A 33 -0.58 -7.52 -4.74
C ALA A 33 0.06 -8.89 -4.62
N LYS A 34 0.85 -9.27 -5.62
CA LYS A 34 1.60 -10.50 -5.61
C LYS A 34 2.42 -10.41 -4.34
N ALA A 35 2.06 -11.17 -3.31
CA ALA A 35 2.90 -11.37 -2.16
C ALA A 35 4.27 -11.71 -2.75
N GLY A 36 5.23 -10.81 -2.50
CA GLY A 36 6.54 -10.89 -3.14
C GLY A 36 7.12 -12.28 -2.88
N TYR A 37 7.75 -12.86 -3.89
CA TYR A 37 8.66 -13.96 -3.66
C TYR A 37 9.71 -13.48 -2.64
N TYR A 38 9.73 -14.07 -1.44
CA TYR A 38 10.69 -13.73 -0.37
C TYR A 38 11.88 -14.70 -0.47
N PRO A 39 12.96 -14.36 -1.19
CA PRO A 39 14.17 -15.17 -1.19
C PRO A 39 14.73 -15.29 0.24
N PRO A 40 15.29 -16.45 0.60
CA PRO A 40 16.07 -16.56 1.82
C PRO A 40 17.30 -15.66 1.68
N THR A 41 17.52 -14.82 2.70
CA THR A 41 18.60 -13.82 2.89
C THR A 41 18.39 -12.40 2.33
N HIS A 42 17.20 -11.82 2.52
CA HIS A 42 17.06 -10.35 2.64
C HIS A 42 17.58 -9.81 3.98
N SER A 43 18.73 -10.31 4.46
CA SER A 43 19.29 -9.94 5.76
C SER A 43 20.58 -9.14 5.63
N ASP A 44 21.03 -8.84 4.42
CA ASP A 44 22.26 -8.07 4.20
C ASP A 44 22.02 -6.58 4.26
N ALA A 45 22.69 -5.92 5.21
CA ALA A 45 22.62 -4.48 5.38
C ALA A 45 22.90 -3.73 4.07
N ALA A 46 23.91 -4.17 3.30
CA ALA A 46 24.24 -3.57 2.00
C ALA A 46 23.05 -3.59 1.03
N TYR A 47 22.30 -4.70 0.97
CA TYR A 47 21.12 -4.80 0.12
C TYR A 47 20.03 -3.81 0.52
N TYR A 48 19.82 -3.59 1.82
CA TYR A 48 18.91 -2.53 2.28
C TYR A 48 19.41 -1.14 1.87
N TYR A 49 20.70 -0.86 2.07
CA TYR A 49 21.29 0.44 1.73
C TYR A 49 21.02 0.81 0.27
N ASP A 50 21.41 -0.08 -0.64
CA ASP A 50 21.32 0.16 -2.08
C ASP A 50 19.86 0.23 -2.54
N SER A 51 19.01 -0.69 -2.07
CA SER A 51 17.61 -0.78 -2.50
C SER A 51 16.76 0.39 -1.99
N LEU A 52 17.10 0.95 -0.83
CA LEU A 52 16.32 2.04 -0.19
C LEU A 52 16.90 3.43 -0.43
N ALA A 53 18.14 3.55 -0.90
CA ALA A 53 18.79 4.83 -1.21
C ALA A 53 17.98 5.74 -2.15
N PRO A 54 17.27 5.22 -3.19
CA PRO A 54 16.44 6.07 -4.05
C PRO A 54 15.25 6.71 -3.34
N TYR A 55 14.72 6.06 -2.30
CA TYR A 55 13.43 6.40 -1.69
C TYR A 55 13.53 7.19 -0.39
N GLY A 56 14.69 7.13 0.28
CA GLY A 56 14.86 7.76 1.58
C GLY A 56 16.31 7.96 1.95
N THR A 57 16.52 8.46 3.14
CA THR A 57 17.84 8.87 3.62
C THR A 57 18.28 7.95 4.75
N TRP A 58 19.50 7.44 4.61
CA TRP A 58 20.19 6.72 5.68
C TRP A 58 20.94 7.70 6.57
N THR A 59 20.86 7.50 7.88
CA THR A 59 21.61 8.28 8.87
C THR A 59 22.02 7.39 10.04
N HIS A 60 22.95 7.87 10.87
CA HIS A 60 23.33 7.22 12.10
C HIS A 60 22.65 7.91 13.29
N HIS A 61 21.80 7.18 13.99
CA HIS A 61 21.15 7.61 15.23
C HIS A 61 21.91 7.08 16.45
N ALA A 62 22.15 7.93 17.45
CA ALA A 62 22.97 7.57 18.61
C ALA A 62 22.44 6.33 19.37
N SER A 63 21.12 6.18 19.47
CA SER A 63 20.49 5.06 20.20
C SER A 63 20.24 3.81 19.36
N TYR A 64 20.21 3.93 18.03
CA TYR A 64 19.72 2.87 17.13
C TYR A 64 20.73 2.47 16.05
N GLY A 65 21.86 3.16 15.96
CA GLY A 65 22.84 2.95 14.90
C GLY A 65 22.31 3.40 13.55
N ALA A 66 22.52 2.60 12.52
CA ALA A 66 22.03 2.89 11.17
C ALA A 66 20.50 2.85 11.10
N VAL A 67 19.89 3.96 10.70
CA VAL A 67 18.45 4.09 10.49
C VAL A 67 18.16 4.73 9.15
N TRP A 68 16.96 4.48 8.63
CA TRP A 68 16.50 5.04 7.36
C TRP A 68 15.15 5.71 7.54
N TYR A 69 14.92 6.84 6.86
CA TYR A 69 13.60 7.46 6.82
C TYR A 69 13.21 7.83 5.39
N PRO A 70 11.93 7.64 5.01
CA PRO A 70 11.46 7.94 3.66
C PRO A 70 11.48 9.44 3.38
N ARG A 71 11.82 9.82 2.14
CA ARG A 71 11.72 11.21 1.67
C ARG A 71 10.33 11.50 1.10
N GLY A 72 9.90 12.76 1.19
CA GLY A 72 8.67 13.23 0.54
C GLY A 72 7.38 12.76 1.21
N MET A 73 7.43 12.38 2.49
CA MET A 73 6.22 12.05 3.25
C MET A 73 5.52 13.32 3.75
N ALA A 74 4.20 13.26 3.87
CA ALA A 74 3.42 14.29 4.53
C ALA A 74 3.80 14.40 6.01
N HIS A 75 3.63 15.59 6.61
CA HIS A 75 4.00 15.85 8.01
C HIS A 75 3.28 14.91 9.00
N ASP A 76 2.05 14.53 8.71
CA ASP A 76 1.23 13.64 9.54
C ASP A 76 1.32 12.16 9.14
N TRP A 77 2.19 11.82 8.18
CA TRP A 77 2.39 10.44 7.74
C TRP A 77 2.88 9.55 8.88
N ARG A 78 2.37 8.32 8.91
CA ARG A 78 2.77 7.29 9.88
C ARG A 78 2.95 5.94 9.18
N PRO A 79 3.83 5.06 9.66
CA PRO A 79 3.93 3.69 9.19
C PRO A 79 2.57 2.98 9.29
N TYR A 80 2.33 2.04 8.38
CA TYR A 80 1.10 1.26 8.32
C TYR A 80 -0.18 2.09 8.08
N THR A 81 -0.09 3.22 7.37
CA THR A 81 -1.25 4.05 6.97
C THR A 81 -1.51 4.07 5.46
N HIS A 82 -0.48 3.83 4.65
CA HIS A 82 -0.59 3.80 3.19
C HIS A 82 -0.37 2.38 2.66
N GLY A 83 -1.47 1.65 2.50
CA GLY A 83 -1.48 0.22 2.18
C GLY A 83 -2.76 -0.42 2.68
N ARG A 84 -2.76 -1.73 2.85
CA ARG A 84 -3.89 -2.48 3.40
C ARG A 84 -3.43 -3.75 4.10
N TRP A 85 -4.23 -4.24 5.03
CA TRP A 85 -4.08 -5.59 5.57
C TRP A 85 -4.61 -6.61 4.56
N VAL A 86 -3.85 -7.66 4.32
CA VAL A 86 -4.25 -8.81 3.51
C VAL A 86 -4.12 -10.07 4.35
N TRP A 87 -5.04 -11.01 4.16
CA TRP A 87 -4.93 -12.33 4.76
C TRP A 87 -3.97 -13.18 3.93
N ASP A 88 -2.96 -13.74 4.59
CA ASP A 88 -2.05 -14.73 4.04
C ASP A 88 -2.22 -16.05 4.79
N ASP A 89 -2.35 -17.17 4.08
CA ASP A 89 -2.63 -18.47 4.70
C ASP A 89 -1.46 -19.03 5.52
N GLY A 90 -0.23 -18.60 5.24
CA GLY A 90 0.97 -19.01 5.98
C GLY A 90 1.29 -18.11 7.17
N TYR A 91 0.95 -16.82 7.09
CA TYR A 91 1.41 -15.81 8.04
C TYR A 91 0.31 -14.98 8.70
N GLY A 92 -0.96 -15.16 8.31
CA GLY A 92 -2.10 -14.41 8.81
C GLY A 92 -2.18 -12.98 8.26
N TRP A 93 -2.71 -12.06 9.07
CA TRP A 93 -2.84 -10.64 8.69
C TRP A 93 -1.47 -10.01 8.40
N THR A 94 -1.22 -9.76 7.13
CA THR A 94 0.04 -9.25 6.59
C THR A 94 -0.17 -7.84 6.03
N TRP A 95 0.77 -6.94 6.28
CA TRP A 95 0.69 -5.59 5.76
C TRP A 95 1.13 -5.55 4.28
N ALA A 96 0.21 -5.23 3.38
CA ALA A 96 0.53 -4.94 1.98
C ALA A 96 0.73 -3.42 1.82
N SER A 97 2.00 -3.00 1.82
CA SER A 97 2.36 -1.59 1.62
C SER A 97 2.01 -1.09 0.22
N GLY A 98 1.57 0.16 0.12
CA GLY A 98 1.41 0.83 -1.18
C GLY A 98 2.70 1.47 -1.72
N PHE A 99 3.81 1.38 -0.98
CA PHE A 99 5.08 1.95 -1.39
C PHE A 99 5.99 0.91 -2.05
N ALA A 100 6.70 1.30 -3.12
CA ALA A 100 7.67 0.45 -3.81
C ALA A 100 8.82 -0.03 -2.90
N TRP A 101 9.18 0.78 -1.90
CA TRP A 101 10.19 0.45 -0.89
C TRP A 101 9.64 -0.38 0.28
N GLY A 102 8.32 -0.60 0.36
CA GLY A 102 7.67 -1.13 1.55
C GLY A 102 8.00 -2.59 1.89
N TRP A 103 8.57 -3.34 0.96
CA TRP A 103 8.93 -4.75 1.16
C TRP A 103 9.91 -4.97 2.33
N ALA A 104 10.80 -4.01 2.60
CA ALA A 104 11.75 -4.10 3.72
C ALA A 104 11.20 -3.44 5.00
N PRO A 105 10.93 -2.12 5.02
CA PRO A 105 10.65 -1.41 6.26
C PRO A 105 9.37 -1.84 7.00
N PHE A 106 8.42 -2.51 6.33
CA PHE A 106 7.20 -3.02 6.98
C PHE A 106 7.31 -4.48 7.45
N HIS A 107 8.36 -5.19 7.05
CA HIS A 107 8.50 -6.62 7.31
C HIS A 107 9.78 -7.00 8.07
N TYR A 108 10.81 -6.15 8.04
CA TYR A 108 12.11 -6.45 8.63
C TYR A 108 12.54 -5.36 9.63
N GLY A 109 12.15 -5.47 10.89
CA GLY A 109 12.54 -4.51 11.94
C GLY A 109 11.46 -3.48 12.28
N ASN A 110 11.85 -2.41 12.96
CA ASN A 110 10.91 -1.58 13.72
C ASN A 110 10.89 -0.14 13.24
N TRP A 111 9.74 0.49 13.36
CA TRP A 111 9.61 1.93 13.21
C TRP A 111 9.72 2.62 14.57
N VAL A 112 10.52 3.68 14.63
CA VAL A 112 10.69 4.55 15.80
C VAL A 112 10.38 5.99 15.42
N TRP A 113 9.88 6.76 16.36
CA TRP A 113 9.66 8.19 16.18
C TRP A 113 10.82 8.98 16.77
N ASP A 114 11.32 9.94 16.00
CA ASP A 114 12.28 10.95 16.44
C ASP A 114 11.73 12.35 16.17
N ALA A 115 12.05 13.31 17.05
CA ALA A 115 11.52 14.66 16.95
C ALA A 115 12.11 15.48 15.79
N ALA A 116 13.34 15.19 15.38
CA ALA A 116 14.03 15.90 14.31
C ALA A 116 13.79 15.25 12.93
N PHE A 117 13.72 13.92 12.88
CA PHE A 117 13.61 13.16 11.63
C PHE A 117 12.23 12.56 11.36
N GLY A 118 11.33 12.56 12.35
CA GLY A 118 10.02 11.91 12.26
C GLY A 118 10.13 10.39 12.38
N TRP A 119 9.31 9.65 11.63
CA TRP A 119 9.36 8.19 11.62
C TRP A 119 10.60 7.67 10.89
N MET A 120 11.44 6.94 11.63
CA MET A 120 12.62 6.25 11.12
C MET A 120 12.45 4.74 11.27
N TRP A 121 12.94 4.00 10.30
CA TRP A 121 13.02 2.55 10.33
C TRP A 121 14.40 2.13 10.84
N VAL A 122 14.40 1.24 11.83
CA VAL A 122 15.58 0.55 12.34
C VAL A 122 15.63 -0.84 11.71
N PRO A 123 16.64 -1.15 10.88
CA PRO A 123 16.68 -2.41 10.14
C PRO A 123 16.72 -3.64 11.04
N GLY A 124 15.86 -4.60 10.73
CA GLY A 124 15.90 -5.95 11.28
C GLY A 124 16.34 -6.97 10.23
N ARG A 125 16.65 -8.20 10.68
CA ARG A 125 16.98 -9.33 9.78
C ARG A 125 15.90 -10.42 9.79
N VAL A 126 14.98 -10.36 10.75
CA VAL A 126 13.89 -11.33 10.88
C VAL A 126 12.66 -10.76 10.18
N TRP A 127 12.05 -11.59 9.32
CA TRP A 127 10.81 -11.25 8.65
C TRP A 127 9.61 -11.43 9.59
N ALA A 128 8.63 -10.55 9.50
CA ALA A 128 7.31 -10.70 10.10
C ALA A 128 6.22 -10.17 9.14
N PRO A 129 4.97 -10.67 9.25
CA PRO A 129 3.86 -10.17 8.42
C PRO A 129 3.60 -8.68 8.65
N ALA A 130 3.86 -8.19 9.86
CA ALA A 130 4.03 -6.79 10.23
C ALA A 130 4.62 -6.69 11.64
N TRP A 131 5.26 -5.56 11.96
CA TRP A 131 5.76 -5.24 13.30
C TRP A 131 4.81 -4.27 14.01
N VAL A 132 3.60 -4.75 14.33
CA VAL A 132 2.54 -3.95 14.96
C VAL A 132 1.94 -4.63 16.19
N THR A 133 1.50 -3.82 17.15
CA THR A 133 0.58 -4.26 18.20
C THR A 133 -0.85 -3.99 17.76
N TRP A 134 -1.76 -4.87 18.16
CA TRP A 134 -3.18 -4.78 17.86
C TRP A 134 -3.97 -4.28 19.07
N ARG A 135 -4.99 -3.47 18.80
CA ARG A 135 -5.98 -3.05 19.80
C ARG A 135 -7.38 -3.36 19.26
N TYR A 136 -8.18 -3.96 20.10
CA TYR A 136 -9.56 -4.30 19.78
C TYR A 136 -10.51 -3.52 20.68
N SER A 137 -11.68 -3.21 20.15
CA SER A 137 -12.86 -2.69 20.85
C SER A 137 -14.09 -3.24 20.15
N ASP A 138 -15.27 -3.02 20.72
CA ASP A 138 -16.52 -3.53 20.17
C ASP A 138 -16.81 -3.00 18.76
N SER A 139 -16.29 -1.83 18.41
CA SER A 139 -16.57 -1.14 17.14
C SER A 139 -15.36 -0.94 16.24
N TYR A 140 -14.14 -1.11 16.76
CA TYR A 140 -12.91 -0.77 16.04
C TYR A 140 -11.79 -1.76 16.30
N VAL A 141 -11.02 -2.01 15.25
CA VAL A 141 -9.68 -2.61 15.31
C VAL A 141 -8.67 -1.52 14.98
N GLY A 142 -7.66 -1.38 15.83
CA GLY A 142 -6.54 -0.48 15.64
C GLY A 142 -5.21 -1.23 15.68
N TRP A 143 -4.19 -0.63 15.08
CA TRP A 143 -2.82 -1.11 15.12
C TRP A 143 -1.86 0.06 15.32
N ALA A 144 -0.70 -0.23 15.89
CA ALA A 144 0.39 0.72 16.00
C ALA A 144 1.73 0.00 15.80
N PRO A 145 2.75 0.66 15.21
CA PRO A 145 4.10 0.10 15.17
C PRO A 145 4.59 -0.25 16.56
N ILE A 146 5.30 -1.36 16.67
CA ILE A 146 5.98 -1.73 17.90
C ILE A 146 7.33 -1.05 17.92
N GLY A 147 7.65 -0.41 19.04
CA GLY A 147 8.95 0.23 19.26
C GLY A 147 10.13 -0.75 19.19
N PHE A 148 11.31 -0.19 18.94
CA PHE A 148 12.55 -0.94 18.84
C PHE A 148 12.87 -1.75 20.10
N GLY A 149 13.33 -2.99 19.93
CA GLY A 149 13.73 -3.89 21.03
C GLY A 149 12.60 -4.77 21.58
N VAL A 150 11.37 -4.61 21.10
CA VAL A 150 10.26 -5.51 21.41
C VAL A 150 10.08 -6.49 20.26
N ASN A 151 10.39 -7.76 20.53
CA ASN A 151 10.22 -8.88 19.61
C ASN A 151 9.22 -9.87 20.20
N TYR A 152 8.49 -10.58 19.34
CA TYR A 152 7.54 -11.62 19.77
C TYR A 152 8.17 -13.00 19.95
N TRP A 153 9.51 -13.09 19.96
CA TRP A 153 10.27 -14.33 19.96
C TRP A 153 11.45 -14.27 20.93
#